data_AF-A0A7Z9PTR9-F1
#
_entry.id   AF-A0A7Z9PTR9-F1
#
_cell.length_a   1.000
_cell.length_b   1.000
_cell.length_c   1.000
_cell.angle_alpha   90.00
_cell.angle_beta   90.00
_cell.angle_gamma   90.00
#
_symmetry.space_group_name_H-M   'P 1'
#
loop_
_entity.id
_entity.type
_entity.pdbx_description
1 polymer ?
#
loop_
_entity_poly.entity_id
_entity_poly.type
_entity_poly.pdbx_seq_one_letter_code
_entity_poly.pdbx_strand_id
1 'polypeptide(L)'
;MTRQQLISLINANGHRYLACEEDWEAEIIEWQTLVAIFEYGMATGFEAHEYNLRAILDAVDDDSPGVPSMGCEAALTDLIERISAPEGERGIDAPELQDMLVLMETAFGRAEIRIETDDH
;
A
#
# COMPACT_ATOMS: atom_id res chain seq x y z
N MET A 1 10.72 -9.73 11.06
CA MET A 1 10.06 -10.61 10.07
C MET A 1 10.94 -10.69 8.83
N THR A 2 11.16 -11.87 8.26
CA THR A 2 11.94 -12.03 7.03
C THR A 2 11.04 -11.84 5.80
N ARG A 3 11.62 -11.46 4.65
CA ARG A 3 10.92 -11.38 3.36
C ARG A 3 10.14 -12.65 3.03
N GLN A 4 10.68 -13.80 3.42
CA GLN A 4 10.06 -15.11 3.21
C GLN A 4 8.84 -15.33 4.12
N GLN A 5 8.88 -14.84 5.35
CA GLN A 5 7.73 -14.85 6.26
C GLN A 5 6.61 -13.91 5.76
N LEU A 6 6.98 -12.76 5.20
CA LEU A 6 6.04 -11.80 4.60
C LEU A 6 5.35 -12.40 3.37
N ILE A 7 6.11 -12.99 2.44
CA ILE A 7 5.56 -13.71 1.27
C ILE A 7 4.64 -14.87 1.69
N SER A 8 5.00 -15.63 2.73
CA SER A 8 4.12 -16.67 3.25
C SER A 8 2.85 -16.12 3.86
N LEU A 9 2.90 -14.96 4.53
CA LEU A 9 1.72 -14.29 5.07
C LEU A 9 0.80 -13.79 3.95
N ILE A 10 1.37 -13.18 2.90
CA ILE A 10 0.67 -12.73 1.69
C ILE A 10 -0.03 -13.91 1.02
N ASN A 11 0.66 -15.02 0.81
CA ASN A 11 0.03 -16.19 0.19
C ASN A 11 -1.08 -16.78 1.10
N ALA A 12 -0.85 -16.85 2.41
CA ALA A 12 -1.83 -17.41 3.34
C ALA A 12 -3.10 -16.55 3.50
N ASN A 13 -2.96 -15.22 3.51
CA ASN A 13 -4.07 -14.28 3.66
C ASN A 13 -4.73 -13.95 2.32
N GLY A 14 -3.95 -13.80 1.25
CA GLY A 14 -4.44 -13.61 -0.11
C GLY A 14 -5.39 -14.73 -0.50
N HIS A 15 -5.02 -16.00 -0.34
CA HIS A 15 -5.91 -17.13 -0.67
C HIS A 15 -7.25 -17.14 0.10
N ARG A 16 -7.37 -16.49 1.26
CA ARG A 16 -8.66 -16.36 1.99
C ARG A 16 -9.54 -15.22 1.47
N TYR A 17 -8.95 -14.14 0.97
CA TYR A 17 -9.67 -13.02 0.32
C TYR A 17 -10.08 -13.34 -1.12
N LEU A 18 -9.19 -14.00 -1.87
CA LEU A 18 -9.35 -14.37 -3.28
C LEU A 18 -10.51 -15.34 -3.58
N ALA A 19 -11.08 -15.99 -2.57
CA ALA A 19 -12.20 -16.92 -2.74
C ALA A 19 -13.58 -16.21 -2.78
N CYS A 20 -13.66 -14.92 -2.48
CA CYS A 20 -14.92 -14.19 -2.31
C CYS A 20 -15.07 -12.90 -3.13
N GLU A 21 -14.03 -12.44 -3.85
CA GLU A 21 -14.02 -11.18 -4.61
C GLU A 21 -13.91 -11.42 -6.12
N GLU A 22 -14.66 -10.69 -6.94
CA GLU A 22 -14.57 -10.76 -8.42
C GLU A 22 -13.23 -10.17 -8.93
N ASP A 23 -12.65 -9.21 -8.20
CA ASP A 23 -11.43 -8.45 -8.56
C ASP A 23 -10.19 -8.86 -7.73
N TRP A 24 -10.06 -10.16 -7.53
CA TRP A 24 -9.01 -10.81 -6.76
C TRP A 24 -7.57 -10.42 -7.18
N GLU A 25 -7.36 -10.04 -8.45
CA GLU A 25 -6.07 -9.54 -8.97
C GLU A 25 -5.73 -8.15 -8.44
N ALA A 26 -6.70 -7.25 -8.34
CA ALA A 26 -6.50 -5.89 -7.82
C ALA A 26 -6.15 -5.92 -6.33
N GLU A 27 -6.84 -6.77 -5.57
CA GLU A 27 -6.54 -7.04 -4.16
C GLU A 27 -5.10 -7.53 -3.95
N ILE A 28 -4.59 -8.43 -4.80
CA ILE A 28 -3.18 -8.86 -4.70
C ILE A 28 -2.23 -7.70 -4.96
N ILE A 29 -2.51 -6.87 -5.96
CA ILE A 29 -1.66 -5.73 -6.32
C ILE A 29 -1.64 -4.72 -5.18
N GLU A 30 -2.79 -4.42 -4.56
CA GLU A 30 -2.87 -3.59 -3.35
C GLU A 30 -1.97 -4.13 -2.25
N TRP A 31 -2.11 -5.41 -1.92
CA TRP A 31 -1.32 -6.05 -0.88
C TRP A 31 0.19 -6.06 -1.19
N GLN A 32 0.59 -6.26 -2.44
CA GLN A 32 1.98 -6.17 -2.86
C GLN A 32 2.54 -4.75 -2.71
N THR A 33 1.75 -3.74 -3.05
CA THR A 33 2.10 -2.33 -2.89
C THR A 33 2.26 -1.96 -1.42
N LEU A 34 1.34 -2.37 -0.56
CA LEU A 34 1.41 -2.17 0.90
C LEU A 34 2.67 -2.81 1.50
N VAL A 35 3.04 -4.00 1.04
CA VAL A 35 4.26 -4.70 1.43
C VAL A 35 5.51 -3.94 0.98
N ALA A 36 5.53 -3.46 -0.26
CA ALA A 36 6.67 -2.71 -0.78
C ALA A 36 6.88 -1.39 -0.04
N ILE A 37 5.80 -0.67 0.26
CA ILE A 37 5.79 0.52 1.11
C ILE A 37 6.45 0.23 2.47
N PHE A 38 6.11 -0.91 3.09
CA PHE A 38 6.71 -1.30 4.36
C PHE A 38 8.19 -1.66 4.26
N GLU A 39 8.56 -2.43 3.24
CA GLU A 39 9.96 -2.81 3.00
C GLU A 39 10.81 -1.56 2.76
N TYR A 40 10.29 -0.59 2.00
CA TYR A 40 10.90 0.72 1.83
C TYR A 40 11.05 1.46 3.16
N GLY A 41 10.00 1.50 3.97
CA GLY A 41 10.01 2.12 5.29
C GLY A 41 11.11 1.57 6.20
N MET A 42 11.20 0.23 6.28
CA MET A 42 12.21 -0.48 7.05
C MET A 42 13.64 -0.28 6.52
N ALA A 43 13.81 -0.22 5.20
CA ALA A 43 15.12 -0.09 4.56
C ALA A 43 15.70 1.32 4.66
N THR A 44 14.84 2.34 4.54
CA THR A 44 15.24 3.75 4.52
C THR A 44 15.25 4.38 5.92
N GLY A 45 14.69 3.69 6.92
CA GLY A 45 14.46 4.29 8.24
C GLY A 45 13.41 5.40 8.18
N PHE A 46 12.54 5.38 7.16
CA PHE A 46 11.40 6.27 7.08
C PHE A 46 10.49 6.01 8.28
N GLU A 47 10.51 6.96 9.21
CA GLU A 47 9.60 6.99 10.34
C GLU A 47 8.38 7.82 9.94
N ALA A 48 7.31 7.14 9.54
CA ALA A 48 5.98 7.72 9.66
C ALA A 48 5.69 7.88 11.15
N HIS A 49 6.24 8.91 11.82
CA HIS A 49 6.09 9.07 13.28
C HIS A 49 4.63 9.13 13.75
N GLU A 50 3.71 9.37 12.81
CA GLU A 50 2.26 9.36 12.98
C GLU A 50 1.67 7.93 13.02
N TYR A 51 2.37 6.94 12.46
CA TYR A 51 1.92 5.57 12.26
C TYR A 51 2.94 4.51 12.69
N ASN A 52 2.49 3.52 13.47
CA ASN A 52 3.25 2.30 13.63
C ASN A 52 2.96 1.35 12.46
N LEU A 53 3.71 1.51 11.36
CA LEU A 53 3.53 0.70 10.13
C LEU A 53 3.59 -0.81 10.40
N ARG A 54 4.41 -1.22 11.38
CA ARG A 54 4.49 -2.62 11.77
C ARG A 54 3.21 -3.11 12.42
N ALA A 55 2.61 -2.30 13.29
CA ALA A 55 1.34 -2.63 13.93
C ALA A 55 0.19 -2.69 12.91
N ILE A 56 0.16 -1.79 11.94
CA ILE A 56 -0.86 -1.77 10.87
C ILE A 56 -0.82 -3.07 10.04
N LEU A 57 0.36 -3.56 9.68
CA LEU A 57 0.49 -4.79 8.86
C LEU A 57 0.29 -6.08 9.64
N ASP A 58 0.58 -6.08 10.94
CA ASP A 58 0.36 -7.22 11.82
C ASP A 58 -1.07 -7.22 12.41
N ALA A 59 -1.86 -6.17 12.15
CA ALA A 59 -3.21 -6.01 12.69
C ALA A 59 -4.15 -7.10 12.17
N VAL A 60 -5.02 -7.60 13.06
CA VAL A 60 -6.13 -8.49 12.70
C VAL A 60 -7.40 -7.67 12.44
N ASP A 61 -7.52 -6.53 13.12
CA ASP A 61 -8.62 -5.58 13.08
C ASP A 61 -8.13 -4.20 13.54
N ASP A 62 -9.00 -3.19 13.46
CA ASP A 62 -8.67 -1.82 13.86
C ASP A 62 -8.47 -1.62 15.38
N ASP A 63 -8.90 -2.59 16.19
CA ASP A 63 -8.72 -2.58 17.65
C ASP A 63 -7.35 -3.17 18.06
N SER A 64 -6.56 -3.64 17.10
CA SER A 64 -5.26 -4.25 17.34
C SER A 64 -4.27 -3.25 17.97
N PRO A 65 -3.44 -3.67 18.97
CA PRO A 65 -2.55 -2.75 19.67
C PRO A 65 -1.56 -2.03 18.74
N GLY A 66 -1.53 -0.69 18.81
CA GLY A 66 -0.64 0.15 18.03
C GLY A 66 -1.18 0.58 16.66
N VAL A 67 -2.38 0.11 16.28
CA VAL A 67 -3.13 0.68 15.16
C VAL A 67 -3.56 2.12 15.53
N PRO A 68 -3.42 3.09 14.63
CA PRO A 68 -3.87 4.45 14.86
C PRO A 68 -5.40 4.51 14.98
N SER A 69 -5.93 5.48 15.73
CA SER A 69 -7.39 5.60 15.97
C SER A 69 -8.23 5.81 14.71
N MET A 70 -7.60 6.15 13.58
CA MET A 70 -8.26 6.26 12.27
C MET A 70 -8.49 4.90 11.59
N GLY A 71 -7.91 3.82 12.12
CA GLY A 71 -7.97 2.47 11.53
C GLY A 71 -6.83 2.20 10.55
N CYS A 72 -6.69 0.93 10.18
CA CYS A 72 -5.63 0.45 9.28
C CYS A 72 -5.81 1.00 7.86
N GLU A 73 -7.03 0.87 7.30
CA GLU A 73 -7.33 1.29 5.93
C GLU A 73 -7.08 2.79 5.71
N ALA A 74 -7.58 3.64 6.63
CA ALA A 74 -7.40 5.08 6.51
C ALA A 74 -5.93 5.50 6.66
N ALA A 75 -5.16 4.84 7.54
CA ALA A 75 -3.74 5.12 7.71
C ALA A 75 -2.92 4.71 6.47
N LEU A 76 -3.26 3.58 5.85
CA LEU A 76 -2.64 3.13 4.60
C LEU A 76 -2.99 4.06 3.43
N THR A 77 -4.25 4.52 3.36
CA THR A 77 -4.69 5.47 2.34
C THR A 77 -3.95 6.80 2.44
N ASP A 78 -3.84 7.41 3.63
CA ASP A 78 -3.07 8.66 3.82
C ASP A 78 -1.61 8.48 3.37
N LEU A 79 -1.03 7.32 3.67
CA LEU A 79 0.36 7.05 3.32
C LEU A 79 0.58 6.85 1.82
N ILE A 80 -0.33 6.14 1.15
CA ILE A 80 -0.37 6.00 -0.31
C ILE A 80 -0.47 7.38 -0.96
N GLU A 81 -1.41 8.21 -0.52
CA GLU A 81 -1.61 9.56 -1.07
C GLU A 81 -0.35 10.43 -0.93
N ARG A 82 0.32 10.36 0.22
CA ARG A 82 1.55 11.12 0.47
C ARG A 82 2.71 10.68 -0.40
N ILE A 83 2.81 9.39 -0.71
CA ILE A 83 3.82 8.88 -1.64
C ILE A 83 3.45 9.25 -3.09
N SER A 84 2.18 9.12 -3.49
CA SER A 84 1.71 9.49 -4.83
C SER A 84 1.85 10.99 -5.13
N ALA A 85 1.77 11.85 -4.10
CA ALA A 85 1.91 13.30 -4.21
C ALA A 85 3.08 13.85 -3.35
N PRO A 86 4.34 13.57 -3.73
CA PRO A 86 5.51 13.89 -2.91
C PRO A 86 5.78 15.39 -2.75
N GLU A 87 5.23 16.25 -3.61
CA GLU A 87 5.39 17.71 -3.51
C GLU A 87 4.46 18.39 -2.48
N GLY A 88 3.54 17.64 -1.85
CA GLY A 88 2.66 18.17 -0.81
C GLY A 88 3.37 18.45 0.51
N GLU A 89 2.73 19.22 1.41
CA GLU A 89 3.29 19.56 2.74
C GLU A 89 3.68 18.35 3.60
N ARG A 90 3.03 17.20 3.37
CA ARG A 90 3.30 15.91 4.03
C ARG A 90 3.79 14.84 3.05
N GLY A 91 4.19 15.23 1.83
CA GLY A 91 4.62 14.32 0.78
C GLY A 91 5.81 13.47 1.21
N ILE A 92 5.86 12.24 0.69
CA ILE A 92 6.94 11.29 0.96
C ILE A 92 7.66 11.03 -0.36
N ASP A 93 8.92 11.45 -0.43
CA ASP A 93 9.78 11.16 -1.57
C ASP A 93 10.23 9.69 -1.53
N ALA A 94 9.54 8.85 -2.29
CA ALA A 94 9.84 7.43 -2.46
C ALA A 94 9.70 7.03 -3.94
N PRO A 95 10.63 7.48 -4.82
CA PRO A 95 10.55 7.25 -6.26
C PRO A 95 10.51 5.75 -6.62
N GLU A 96 11.11 4.89 -5.79
CA GLU A 96 11.12 3.44 -5.97
C GLU A 96 9.73 2.78 -5.80
N LEU A 97 8.77 3.49 -5.21
CA LEU A 97 7.40 3.02 -4.99
C LEU A 97 6.41 3.51 -6.05
N GLN A 98 6.79 4.50 -6.86
CA GLN A 98 5.88 5.15 -7.83
C GLN A 98 5.29 4.16 -8.85
N ASP A 99 6.13 3.31 -9.45
CA ASP A 99 5.66 2.33 -10.43
C ASP A 99 4.65 1.33 -9.84
N MET A 100 4.81 0.97 -8.56
CA MET A 100 3.88 0.07 -7.86
C MET A 100 2.56 0.76 -7.51
N LEU A 101 2.60 2.05 -7.15
CA LEU A 101 1.41 2.85 -6.90
C LEU A 101 0.60 3.05 -8.19
N VAL A 102 1.25 3.36 -9.31
CA VAL A 102 0.59 3.47 -10.62
C VAL A 102 -0.05 2.14 -11.03
N LEU A 103 0.62 1.01 -10.79
CA LEU A 103 0.08 -0.31 -11.06
C LEU A 103 -1.17 -0.60 -10.21
N MET A 104 -1.14 -0.25 -8.93
CA MET A 104 -2.26 -0.37 -8.01
C MET A 104 -3.43 0.51 -8.44
N GLU A 105 -3.20 1.79 -8.70
CA GLU A 105 -4.24 2.72 -9.16
C GLU A 105 -4.87 2.25 -10.48
N THR A 106 -4.08 1.69 -11.39
CA THR A 106 -4.59 1.12 -12.65
C THR A 106 -5.45 -0.12 -12.38
N ALA A 107 -5.03 -1.00 -11.47
CA ALA A 107 -5.79 -2.21 -11.13
C ALA A 107 -7.17 -1.90 -10.55
N PHE A 108 -7.30 -0.80 -9.79
CA PHE A 108 -8.58 -0.32 -9.27
C PHE A 108 -9.34 0.62 -10.22
N GLY A 109 -8.87 0.81 -11.45
CA GLY A 109 -9.48 1.73 -12.42
C GLY A 109 -9.44 3.22 -12.00
N ARG A 110 -8.54 3.57 -11.08
CA ARG A 110 -8.33 4.94 -10.56
C ARG A 110 -7.31 5.73 -11.38
N ALA A 111 -6.45 5.05 -12.14
CA ALA A 111 -5.60 5.73 -13.11
C ALA A 111 -6.47 6.29 -14.24
N GLU A 112 -6.67 7.61 -14.27
CA GLU A 112 -7.09 8.28 -15.50
C GLU A 112 -6.03 7.96 -16.56
N ILE A 113 -6.37 7.10 -17.51
CA ILE A 113 -5.56 6.95 -18.72
C ILE A 113 -5.63 8.32 -19.41
N ARG A 114 -4.64 9.18 -19.15
CA ARG A 114 -4.36 10.32 -20.02
C ARG A 114 -3.85 9.74 -21.32
N ILE A 115 -4.80 9.40 -22.19
CA ILE A 115 -4.52 9.27 -23.61
C ILE A 115 -4.19 10.69 -24.05
N GLU A 116 -2.89 11.02 -24.08
CA GLU A 116 -2.42 12.12 -24.91
C GLU A 116 -2.75 11.71 -26.36
N THR A 117 -3.92 12.14 -26.83
CA THR A 117 -4.19 12.17 -28.26
C THR A 117 -3.31 13.26 -28.83
N ASP A 118 -2.15 12.87 -29.36
CA ASP A 118 -1.42 13.65 -30.34
C ASP A 118 -2.33 13.88 -31.55
N ASP A 119 -3.07 14.99 -31.52
CA ASP A 119 -3.75 15.52 -32.70
C ASP A 119 -2.69 16.19 -33.59
N HIS A 120 -2.21 15.43 -34.57
CA HIS A 120 -1.47 15.94 -35.75
C HIS A 120 -2.42 16.33 -36.88
#